data_AF-A0A3P4B594-F1
#
_entry.id   AF-A0A3P4B594-F1
#
_cell.length_a   1.000
_cell.length_b   1.000
_cell.length_c   1.000
_cell.angle_alpha   90.00
_cell.angle_beta   90.00
_cell.angle_gamma   90.00
#
_symmetry.space_group_name_H-M   'P 1'
#
loop_
_entity.id
_entity.type
_entity.pdbx_description
1 polymer ?
#
loop_
_entity_poly.entity_id
_entity_poly.type
_entity_poly.pdbx_seq_one_letter_code
_entity_poly.pdbx_strand_id
1 'polypeptide(L)'
;MTGAGDPNGGSVTAFDAPPSGDTLILERIVPPTQETTYQENDPFPAKSHERALDKLTMIDQQVEEVLGLRPGACVRALRIPASDPGISLLPDAAARARKALIFDGSGNPVVSDDDYNDQATNAAASAAEALAAKNAAEEARDLSQEIANQFGDVQGAINAAIALLGHRNGHQIDHAVRQWHA
;
A
#
# COMPACT_ATOMS: atom_id res chain seq x y z
N MET A 1 31.63 -26.42 -17.42
CA MET A 1 30.62 -27.50 -17.49
C MET A 1 30.96 -28.36 -18.69
N THR A 2 30.84 -29.68 -18.60
CA THR A 2 31.14 -30.62 -19.70
C THR A 2 29.90 -31.46 -20.04
N GLY A 3 29.93 -32.23 -21.13
CA GLY A 3 28.94 -33.29 -21.41
C GLY A 3 27.56 -32.85 -21.89
N ALA A 4 27.41 -31.62 -22.41
CA ALA A 4 26.14 -31.19 -23.01
C ALA A 4 25.84 -32.03 -24.27
N GLY A 5 24.73 -32.78 -24.23
CA GLY A 5 24.33 -33.68 -25.33
C GLY A 5 25.00 -35.06 -25.32
N ASP A 6 25.82 -35.37 -24.31
CA ASP A 6 26.36 -36.72 -24.10
C ASP A 6 25.31 -37.59 -23.36
N PRO A 7 24.95 -38.79 -23.88
CA PRO A 7 24.05 -39.71 -23.21
C PRO A 7 24.52 -40.13 -21.81
N ASN A 8 25.83 -40.09 -21.55
CA ASN A 8 26.42 -40.42 -20.25
C ASN A 8 26.45 -39.23 -19.28
N GLY A 9 25.96 -38.06 -19.72
CA GLY A 9 25.93 -36.84 -18.93
C GLY A 9 27.26 -36.10 -18.90
N GLY A 10 27.40 -35.19 -17.93
CA GLY A 10 28.55 -34.30 -17.81
C GLY A 10 28.84 -33.89 -16.39
N SER A 11 29.90 -33.12 -16.19
CA SER A 11 30.32 -32.63 -14.87
C SER A 11 30.23 -31.11 -14.77
N VAL A 12 29.85 -30.64 -13.59
CA VAL A 12 29.92 -29.24 -13.18
C VAL A 12 31.06 -29.12 -12.19
N THR A 13 32.01 -28.23 -12.47
CA THR A 13 33.12 -27.91 -11.58
C THR A 13 32.94 -26.48 -11.14
N ALA A 14 32.78 -26.26 -9.83
CA ALA A 14 32.74 -24.93 -9.25
C ALA A 14 34.18 -24.47 -8.95
N PHE A 15 34.47 -23.18 -9.16
CA PHE A 15 35.77 -22.61 -8.83
C PHE A 15 35.94 -22.49 -7.31
N ASP A 16 34.89 -21.99 -6.63
CA ASP A 16 34.74 -22.01 -5.19
C ASP A 16 33.54 -22.87 -4.82
N ALA A 17 33.64 -23.60 -3.71
CA ALA A 17 32.50 -24.34 -3.19
C ALA A 17 31.40 -23.36 -2.74
N PRO A 18 30.11 -23.64 -3.03
CA PRO A 18 29.01 -22.86 -2.48
C PRO A 18 29.11 -22.82 -0.95
N PRO A 19 28.96 -21.65 -0.32
CA PRO A 19 28.92 -21.52 1.13
C PRO A 19 27.89 -22.45 1.77
N SER A 20 28.14 -22.84 3.03
CA SER A 20 27.18 -23.65 3.78
C SER A 20 25.86 -22.91 3.91
N GLY A 21 24.78 -23.54 3.44
CA GLY A 21 23.42 -22.97 3.40
C GLY A 21 22.97 -22.54 2.00
N ASP A 22 23.88 -22.39 1.04
CA ASP A 22 23.53 -22.03 -0.34
C ASP A 22 23.12 -23.27 -1.14
N THR A 23 22.13 -23.09 -2.03
CA THR A 23 21.67 -24.14 -2.96
C THR A 23 22.15 -23.82 -4.37
N LEU A 24 22.94 -24.71 -4.96
CA LEU A 24 23.29 -24.64 -6.38
C LEU A 24 22.15 -25.20 -7.22
N ILE A 25 21.56 -24.36 -8.08
CA ILE A 25 20.52 -24.75 -9.02
C ILE A 25 21.12 -24.77 -10.42
N LEU A 26 20.90 -25.88 -11.15
CA LEU A 26 21.29 -26.03 -12.54
C LEU A 26 20.04 -26.00 -13.40
N GLU A 27 19.99 -25.06 -14.34
CA GLU A 27 18.86 -24.90 -15.25
C GLU A 27 19.29 -25.18 -16.69
N ARG A 28 18.41 -25.85 -17.43
CA ARG A 28 18.56 -26.04 -18.87
C ARG A 28 17.79 -24.92 -19.59
N ILE A 29 18.48 -24.19 -20.47
CA ILE A 29 17.88 -23.15 -21.32
C ILE A 29 17.99 -23.60 -22.78
N VAL A 30 16.85 -23.96 -23.37
CA VAL A 30 16.74 -24.32 -24.79
C VAL A 30 16.07 -23.17 -25.56
N PRO A 31 16.68 -22.67 -26.66
CA PRO A 31 16.05 -21.63 -27.47
C PRO A 31 14.82 -22.19 -28.19
N PRO A 32 13.66 -21.49 -28.17
CA PRO A 32 12.44 -21.90 -28.87
C PRO A 32 12.50 -21.59 -30.36
N THR A 33 13.52 -22.14 -31.03
CA THR A 33 13.78 -21.97 -32.46
C THR A 33 13.65 -23.29 -33.20
N GLN A 34 13.11 -23.23 -34.41
CA GLN A 34 13.03 -24.38 -35.31
C GLN A 34 14.23 -24.34 -36.27
N GLU A 35 15.09 -25.37 -36.19
CA GLU A 35 16.36 -25.41 -36.95
C GLU A 35 16.33 -26.44 -38.10
N THR A 36 15.38 -27.38 -38.08
CA THR A 36 15.31 -28.47 -39.06
C THR A 36 14.54 -28.02 -40.29
N THR A 37 15.19 -28.01 -41.46
CA THR A 37 14.51 -27.80 -42.76
C THR A 37 14.39 -29.13 -43.48
N TYR A 38 13.17 -29.53 -43.87
CA TYR A 38 12.98 -30.67 -44.77
C TYR A 38 13.12 -30.24 -46.21
N GLN A 39 13.78 -31.07 -47.00
CA GLN A 39 13.85 -30.92 -48.44
C GLN A 39 12.72 -31.72 -49.08
N GLU A 40 12.11 -31.15 -50.12
CA GLU A 40 11.06 -31.81 -50.86
C GLU A 40 11.65 -32.99 -51.67
N ASN A 41 11.01 -34.15 -51.59
CA ASN A 41 11.39 -35.40 -52.27
C ASN A 41 12.64 -36.13 -51.73
N ASP A 42 13.22 -35.69 -50.62
CA ASP A 42 14.28 -36.45 -49.94
C ASP A 42 13.71 -37.61 -49.09
N PRO A 43 14.47 -38.70 -48.90
CA PRO A 43 14.14 -39.73 -47.93
C PRO A 43 13.96 -39.13 -46.54
N PHE A 44 12.94 -39.58 -45.80
CA PHE A 44 12.61 -39.05 -44.49
C PHE A 44 13.83 -39.10 -43.53
N PRO A 45 14.34 -37.95 -43.06
CA PRO A 45 15.51 -37.91 -42.20
C PRO A 45 15.15 -38.21 -40.75
N ALA A 46 14.84 -39.48 -40.46
CA ALA A 46 14.29 -39.92 -39.17
C ALA A 46 15.10 -39.41 -37.97
N LYS A 47 16.44 -39.50 -37.99
CA LYS A 47 17.27 -39.01 -36.88
C LYS A 47 17.16 -37.50 -36.64
N SER A 48 17.05 -36.71 -37.71
CA SER A 48 16.89 -35.26 -37.61
C SER A 48 15.49 -34.88 -37.13
N HIS A 49 14.49 -35.69 -37.49
CA HIS A 49 13.12 -35.56 -37.00
C HIS A 49 13.03 -35.85 -35.49
N GLU A 50 13.54 -37.00 -35.06
CA GLU A 50 13.56 -37.38 -33.64
C GLU A 50 14.28 -36.33 -32.79
N ARG A 51 15.44 -35.85 -33.24
CA ARG A 51 16.16 -34.78 -32.52
C ARG A 51 15.36 -33.48 -32.41
N ALA A 52 14.50 -33.18 -33.40
CA ALA A 52 13.61 -32.02 -33.33
C ALA A 52 12.47 -32.24 -32.32
N LEU A 53 11.92 -33.46 -32.22
CA LEU A 53 10.91 -33.82 -31.22
C LEU A 53 11.49 -33.84 -29.80
N ASP A 54 12.72 -34.32 -29.63
CA ASP A 54 13.44 -34.26 -28.36
C ASP A 54 13.63 -32.80 -27.92
N LYS A 55 14.03 -31.91 -28.85
CA LYS A 55 14.16 -30.47 -28.59
C LYS A 55 12.84 -29.86 -28.15
N LEU A 56 11.73 -30.16 -28.83
CA LEU A 56 10.39 -29.70 -28.45
C LEU A 56 10.01 -30.20 -27.05
N THR A 57 10.25 -31.47 -26.75
CA THR A 57 10.00 -32.05 -25.42
C THR A 57 10.81 -31.32 -24.33
N MET A 58 12.06 -30.95 -24.63
CA MET A 58 12.87 -30.17 -23.69
C MET A 58 12.32 -28.75 -23.46
N ILE A 59 11.79 -28.11 -24.50
CA ILE A 59 11.14 -26.79 -24.43
C ILE A 59 9.86 -26.88 -23.60
N ASP A 60 9.02 -27.88 -23.83
CA ASP A 60 7.79 -28.08 -23.08
C ASP A 60 8.07 -28.29 -21.58
N GLN A 61 9.05 -29.14 -21.25
CA GLN A 61 9.50 -29.33 -19.87
C GLN A 61 10.00 -28.04 -19.21
N GLN A 62 10.66 -27.17 -19.97
CA GLN A 62 11.15 -25.88 -19.48
C GLN A 62 9.97 -24.93 -19.22
N VAL A 63 8.97 -24.91 -20.10
CA VAL A 63 7.72 -24.15 -19.89
C VAL A 63 6.96 -24.66 -18.66
N GLU A 64 6.81 -25.97 -18.50
CA GLU A 64 6.17 -26.58 -17.34
C GLU A 64 6.90 -26.24 -16.02
N GLU A 65 8.23 -26.16 -16.04
CA GLU A 65 9.03 -25.77 -14.88
C GLU A 65 8.76 -24.31 -14.47
N VAL A 66 8.67 -23.39 -15.43
CA VAL A 66 8.33 -21.98 -15.16
C VAL A 66 6.90 -21.85 -14.62
N LEU A 67 5.96 -22.60 -15.19
CA LEU A 67 4.55 -22.61 -14.77
C LEU A 67 4.28 -23.42 -13.50
N GLY A 68 5.29 -24.14 -12.98
CA GLY A 68 5.17 -25.03 -11.83
C GLY A 68 4.14 -26.15 -12.04
N LEU A 69 4.06 -26.69 -13.26
CA LEU A 69 3.15 -27.79 -13.61
C LEU A 69 3.73 -29.18 -13.28
N ARG A 70 5.04 -29.25 -12.99
CA ARG A 70 5.71 -30.51 -12.65
C ARG A 70 5.62 -30.78 -11.14
N PRO A 71 5.44 -32.05 -10.72
CA PRO A 71 5.53 -32.42 -9.31
C PRO A 71 6.88 -31.98 -8.71
N GLY A 72 6.83 -31.15 -7.66
CA GLY A 72 8.02 -30.62 -7.00
C GLY A 72 8.65 -29.38 -7.65
N ALA A 73 8.13 -28.88 -8.77
CA ALA A 73 8.57 -27.61 -9.33
C ALA A 73 8.04 -26.43 -8.51
N CYS A 74 8.89 -25.43 -8.30
CA CYS A 74 8.47 -24.17 -7.69
C CYS A 74 7.71 -23.35 -8.73
N VAL A 75 6.50 -22.88 -8.39
CA VAL A 75 5.72 -21.99 -9.25
C VAL A 75 6.45 -20.64 -9.33
N ARG A 76 6.90 -20.25 -10.52
CA ARG A 76 7.55 -18.95 -10.79
C ARG A 76 6.61 -17.94 -11.46
N ALA A 77 5.30 -18.16 -11.35
CA ALA A 77 4.26 -17.33 -11.94
C ALA A 77 3.09 -17.12 -10.96
N LEU A 78 2.46 -15.94 -10.99
CA LEU A 78 1.19 -15.76 -10.29
C LEU A 78 0.09 -16.54 -11.03
N ARG A 79 -0.59 -17.43 -10.33
CA ARG A 79 -1.68 -18.26 -10.86
C ARG A 79 -2.93 -18.08 -10.02
N ILE A 80 -4.08 -18.16 -10.67
CA ILE A 80 -5.38 -18.30 -10.01
C ILE A 80 -5.87 -19.75 -10.15
N PRO A 81 -6.72 -20.23 -9.24
CA PRO A 81 -7.37 -21.54 -9.34
C PRO A 81 -8.05 -21.74 -10.69
N ALA A 82 -8.09 -22.98 -11.18
CA ALA A 82 -8.79 -23.32 -12.42
C ALA A 82 -10.31 -23.11 -12.34
N SER A 83 -10.87 -23.01 -11.13
CA SER A 83 -12.27 -22.70 -10.87
C SER A 83 -12.62 -21.22 -11.07
N ASP A 84 -11.62 -20.34 -11.02
CA ASP A 84 -11.85 -18.91 -10.99
C ASP A 84 -11.93 -18.36 -12.43
N PRO A 85 -12.75 -17.34 -12.69
CA PRO A 85 -12.73 -16.66 -13.98
C PRO A 85 -11.35 -16.05 -14.22
N GLY A 86 -10.89 -16.05 -15.48
CA GLY A 86 -9.59 -15.53 -15.86
C GLY A 86 -9.32 -14.11 -15.35
N ILE A 87 -8.06 -13.79 -15.03
CA ILE A 87 -7.66 -12.44 -14.68
C ILE A 87 -7.64 -11.55 -15.93
N SER A 88 -8.06 -10.30 -15.79
CA SER A 88 -7.90 -9.30 -16.85
C SER A 88 -6.42 -8.92 -17.02
N LEU A 89 -6.06 -8.46 -18.22
CA LEU A 89 -4.72 -7.94 -18.47
C LEU A 89 -4.41 -6.80 -17.49
N LEU A 90 -3.21 -6.80 -16.91
CA LEU A 90 -2.77 -5.71 -16.03
C LEU A 90 -2.77 -4.39 -16.81
N PRO A 91 -3.14 -3.26 -16.16
CA PRO A 91 -2.99 -1.93 -16.75
C PRO A 91 -1.55 -1.64 -17.17
N ASP A 92 -1.37 -0.61 -18.00
CA ASP A 92 -0.04 -0.17 -18.43
C ASP A 92 0.86 0.22 -17.24
N ALA A 93 2.16 0.32 -17.51
CA ALA A 93 3.16 0.59 -16.47
C ALA A 93 2.95 1.92 -15.74
N ALA A 94 2.41 2.95 -16.42
CA ALA A 94 2.18 4.25 -15.80
C ALA A 94 0.98 4.19 -14.85
N ALA A 95 -0.10 3.51 -15.25
CA ALA A 95 -1.30 3.34 -14.43
C ALA A 95 -1.07 2.53 -13.15
N ARG A 96 -0.07 1.63 -13.13
CA ARG A 96 0.28 0.80 -11.98
C ARG A 96 1.54 1.24 -11.23
N ALA A 97 2.16 2.35 -11.62
CA ALA A 97 3.37 2.82 -10.98
C ALA A 97 3.10 3.12 -9.50
N ARG A 98 3.93 2.55 -8.60
CA ARG A 98 3.88 2.72 -7.14
C ARG A 98 2.57 2.27 -6.45
N LYS A 99 1.69 1.58 -7.18
CA LYS A 99 0.46 0.99 -6.67
C LYS A 99 0.67 -0.48 -6.32
N ALA A 100 -0.11 -1.00 -5.39
CA ALA A 100 -0.10 -2.40 -4.99
C ALA A 100 -1.01 -3.24 -5.91
N LEU A 101 -0.66 -4.53 -6.07
CA LEU A 101 -1.60 -5.52 -6.57
C LEU A 101 -2.48 -5.97 -5.39
N ILE A 102 -3.79 -5.71 -5.48
CA ILE A 102 -4.78 -6.01 -4.44
C ILE A 102 -5.91 -6.85 -5.01
N PHE A 103 -6.88 -7.22 -4.18
CA PHE A 103 -8.10 -7.90 -4.61
C PHE A 103 -9.30 -6.98 -4.43
N ASP A 104 -10.20 -6.95 -5.42
CA ASP A 104 -11.45 -6.21 -5.36
C ASP A 104 -12.49 -6.90 -4.44
N GLY A 105 -13.69 -6.31 -4.32
CA GLY A 105 -14.76 -6.89 -3.52
C GLY A 105 -15.29 -8.25 -3.99
N SER A 106 -14.94 -8.67 -5.22
CA SER A 106 -15.22 -10.00 -5.77
C SER A 106 -14.02 -10.95 -5.69
N GLY A 107 -12.89 -10.51 -5.12
CA GLY A 107 -11.66 -11.28 -5.02
C GLY A 107 -10.80 -11.29 -6.29
N ASN A 108 -11.11 -10.50 -7.31
CA ASN A 108 -10.30 -10.44 -8.52
C ASN A 108 -9.08 -9.53 -8.32
N PRO A 109 -7.90 -9.88 -8.88
CA PRO A 109 -6.72 -9.05 -8.75
C PRO A 109 -6.89 -7.75 -9.54
N VAL A 110 -6.70 -6.62 -8.86
CA VAL A 110 -6.75 -5.26 -9.40
C VAL A 110 -5.59 -4.44 -8.87
N VAL A 111 -5.30 -3.30 -9.49
CA VAL A 111 -4.29 -2.35 -9.02
C VAL A 111 -4.94 -1.42 -7.98
N SER A 112 -4.24 -1.12 -6.89
CA SER A 112 -4.75 -0.19 -5.87
C SER A 112 -4.94 1.23 -6.41
N ASP A 113 -5.89 1.95 -5.82
CA ASP A 113 -6.07 3.37 -6.11
C ASP A 113 -4.93 4.21 -5.51
N ASP A 114 -4.54 3.88 -4.28
CA ASP A 114 -3.54 4.57 -3.48
C ASP A 114 -2.10 4.28 -3.95
N ASP A 115 -1.25 5.30 -3.84
CA ASP A 115 0.19 5.19 -4.07
C ASP A 115 0.85 4.76 -2.76
N TYR A 116 1.47 3.58 -2.77
CA TYR A 116 2.00 3.02 -1.54
C TYR A 116 3.20 3.83 -0.98
N ASN A 117 3.88 4.59 -1.83
CA ASN A 117 5.06 5.35 -1.43
C ASN A 117 4.72 6.72 -0.80
N ASP A 118 3.48 7.18 -0.88
CA ASP A 118 3.07 8.47 -0.31
C ASP A 118 2.23 8.36 0.99
N GLN A 119 1.98 7.13 1.45
CA GLN A 119 1.15 6.86 2.63
C GLN A 119 1.62 7.61 3.88
N ALA A 120 2.93 7.71 4.09
CA ALA A 120 3.48 8.47 5.22
C ALA A 120 3.20 9.98 5.11
N THR A 121 3.27 10.54 3.90
CA THR A 121 2.96 11.95 3.62
C THR A 121 1.47 12.21 3.80
N ASN A 122 0.60 11.34 3.29
CA ASN A 122 -0.85 11.47 3.44
C ASN A 122 -1.29 11.35 4.91
N ALA A 123 -0.67 10.46 5.68
CA ALA A 123 -0.91 10.33 7.11
C ALA A 123 -0.47 11.58 7.90
N ALA A 124 0.70 12.15 7.55
CA ALA A 124 1.19 13.37 8.17
C ALA A 124 0.28 14.58 7.85
N ALA A 125 -0.19 14.70 6.60
CA ALA A 125 -1.15 15.73 6.21
C ALA A 125 -2.46 15.62 6.99
N SER A 126 -3.03 14.41 7.07
CA SER A 126 -4.25 14.14 7.84
C SER A 126 -4.10 14.47 9.33
N ALA A 127 -2.94 14.16 9.92
CA ALA A 127 -2.64 14.50 11.32
C ALA A 127 -2.52 16.02 11.55
N ALA A 128 -1.93 16.75 10.60
CA ALA A 128 -1.82 18.20 10.67
C ALA A 128 -3.20 18.88 10.59
N GLU A 129 -4.08 18.40 9.71
CA GLU A 129 -5.46 18.88 9.60
C GLU A 129 -6.25 18.63 10.90
N ALA A 130 -6.09 17.45 11.51
CA ALA A 130 -6.72 17.13 12.79
C ALA A 130 -6.22 18.03 13.93
N LEU A 131 -4.92 18.33 13.98
CA LEU A 131 -4.36 19.27 14.95
C LEU A 131 -4.89 20.69 14.75
N ALA A 132 -4.99 21.15 13.50
CA ALA A 132 -5.57 22.46 13.20
C ALA A 132 -7.03 22.55 13.64
N ALA A 133 -7.83 21.50 13.39
CA ALA A 133 -9.21 21.43 13.83
C ALA A 133 -9.35 21.45 15.37
N LYS A 134 -8.47 20.72 16.07
CA LYS A 134 -8.41 20.73 17.54
C LYS A 134 -8.13 22.14 18.08
N ASN A 135 -7.08 22.79 17.56
CA ASN A 135 -6.69 24.12 18.01
C ASN A 135 -7.81 25.15 17.77
N ALA A 136 -8.45 25.12 16.59
CA ALA A 136 -9.58 25.99 16.29
C ALA A 136 -10.77 25.76 17.26
N ALA A 137 -11.02 24.51 17.66
CA ALA A 137 -12.05 24.21 18.66
C ALA A 137 -11.67 24.69 20.07
N GLU A 138 -10.41 24.58 20.46
CA GLU A 138 -9.90 25.12 21.73
C GLU A 138 -10.00 26.65 21.76
N GLU A 139 -9.62 27.33 20.68
CA GLU A 139 -9.78 28.78 20.53
C GLU A 139 -11.26 29.21 20.63
N ALA A 140 -12.16 28.51 19.94
CA ALA A 140 -13.59 28.80 20.00
C ALA A 140 -14.18 28.61 21.41
N ARG A 141 -13.71 27.58 22.14
CA ARG A 141 -14.08 27.35 23.54
C ARG A 141 -13.58 28.48 24.43
N ASP A 142 -12.32 28.87 24.29
CA ASP A 142 -11.69 29.88 25.15
C ASP A 142 -12.35 31.26 24.94
N LEU A 143 -12.64 31.62 23.69
CA LEU A 143 -13.43 32.82 23.37
C LEU A 143 -14.83 32.78 24.00
N SER A 144 -15.50 31.63 23.97
CA SER A 144 -16.83 31.47 24.60
C SER A 144 -16.76 31.66 26.12
N GLN A 145 -15.70 31.17 26.76
CA GLN A 145 -15.50 31.33 28.20
C GLN A 145 -15.17 32.79 28.58
N GLU A 146 -14.34 33.46 27.78
CA GLU A 146 -14.01 34.87 27.97
C GLU A 146 -15.27 35.74 27.87
N ILE A 147 -16.10 35.51 26.86
CA ILE A 147 -17.39 36.19 26.69
C ILE A 147 -18.28 35.95 27.92
N ALA A 148 -18.40 34.71 28.40
CA ALA A 148 -19.23 34.38 29.56
C ALA A 148 -18.78 35.11 30.83
N ASN A 149 -17.46 35.17 31.08
CA ASN A 149 -16.90 35.88 32.23
C ASN A 149 -17.20 37.39 32.14
N GLN A 150 -17.01 38.00 30.97
CA GLN A 150 -17.27 39.42 30.77
C GLN A 150 -18.73 39.81 31.06
N PHE A 151 -19.70 39.00 30.61
CA PHE A 151 -21.12 39.24 30.91
C PHE A 151 -21.45 39.03 32.40
N GLY A 152 -20.80 38.07 33.07
CA GLY A 152 -20.97 37.84 34.51
C GLY A 152 -20.51 39.04 35.37
N ASP A 153 -19.34 39.59 35.05
CA ASP A 153 -18.77 40.73 35.77
C ASP A 153 -19.60 42.00 35.60
N VAL A 154 -20.19 42.22 34.42
CA VAL A 154 -21.10 43.35 34.17
C VAL A 154 -22.32 43.28 35.11
N GLN A 155 -22.93 42.11 35.27
CA GLN A 155 -24.05 41.93 36.18
C GLN A 155 -23.63 42.16 37.65
N GLY A 156 -22.44 41.70 38.04
CA GLY A 156 -21.86 41.98 39.35
C GLY A 156 -21.65 43.47 39.61
N ALA A 157 -21.08 44.19 38.64
CA ALA A 157 -20.88 45.63 38.70
C ALA A 157 -22.19 46.42 38.79
N ILE A 158 -23.23 46.01 38.03
CA ILE A 158 -24.57 46.58 38.12
C ILE A 158 -25.14 46.41 39.53
N ASN A 159 -25.08 45.19 40.07
CA ASN A 159 -25.60 44.89 41.42
C ASN A 159 -24.89 45.73 42.50
N ALA A 160 -23.55 45.86 42.42
CA ALA A 160 -22.77 46.68 43.34
C ALA A 160 -23.12 48.18 43.23
N ALA A 161 -23.31 48.70 42.02
CA ALA A 161 -23.72 50.08 41.80
C ALA A 161 -25.11 50.39 42.38
N ILE A 162 -26.07 49.48 42.21
CA ILE A 162 -27.41 49.58 42.79
C ILE A 162 -27.33 49.66 44.32
N ALA A 163 -26.54 48.77 44.94
CA ALA A 163 -26.35 48.77 46.39
C ALA A 163 -25.75 50.09 46.90
N LEU A 164 -24.74 50.62 46.21
CA LEU A 164 -24.07 51.87 46.58
C LEU A 164 -25.02 53.08 46.48
N LEU A 165 -25.85 53.14 45.42
CA LEU A 165 -26.87 54.17 45.26
C LEU A 165 -27.92 54.09 46.37
N GLY A 166 -28.34 52.89 46.76
CA GLY A 166 -29.23 52.66 47.91
C GLY A 166 -28.66 53.22 49.21
N HIS A 167 -27.41 52.89 49.53
CA HIS A 167 -26.71 53.42 50.71
C HIS A 167 -26.57 54.94 50.68
N ARG A 168 -26.23 55.52 49.52
CA ARG A 168 -26.07 56.98 49.37
C ARG A 168 -27.40 57.71 49.60
N ASN A 169 -28.49 57.18 49.07
CA ASN A 169 -29.83 57.74 49.28
C ASN A 169 -30.27 57.63 50.74
N GLY A 170 -29.99 56.51 51.42
CA GLY A 170 -30.27 56.34 52.85
C GLY A 170 -29.50 57.33 53.72
N HIS A 171 -28.20 57.53 53.47
CA HIS A 171 -27.40 58.54 54.17
C HIS A 171 -27.90 59.97 53.94
N GLN A 172 -28.34 60.30 52.72
CA GLN A 172 -28.92 61.62 52.42
C GLN A 172 -30.24 61.86 53.17
N ILE A 173 -31.10 60.83 53.27
CA ILE A 173 -32.35 60.90 54.02
C ILE A 173 -32.06 61.06 55.52
N ASP A 174 -31.15 60.27 56.09
CA ASP A 174 -30.77 60.37 57.51
C ASP A 174 -30.15 61.73 57.88
N HIS A 175 -29.38 62.31 56.96
CA HIS A 175 -28.83 63.65 57.14
C HIS A 175 -29.93 64.70 57.09
N ALA A 176 -30.87 64.60 56.13
CA ALA A 176 -32.01 65.50 56.03
C ALA A 176 -32.94 65.41 57.26
N VAL A 177 -33.20 64.21 57.77
CA VAL A 177 -34.00 63.98 58.99
C VAL A 177 -33.31 64.56 60.21
N ARG A 178 -31.99 64.37 60.36
CA ARG A 178 -31.23 64.96 61.47
C ARG A 178 -31.22 66.49 61.44
N GLN A 179 -31.14 67.10 60.25
CA GLN A 179 -31.25 68.55 60.10
C GLN A 179 -32.65 69.10 60.40
N TRP A 180 -33.69 68.27 60.31
CA TRP A 180 -35.07 68.68 60.61
C TRP A 180 -35.43 68.62 62.10
N HIS A 181 -34.66 67.87 62.89
CA HIS A 181 -34.86 67.69 64.34
C HIS A 181 -33.93 68.54 65.23
N ALA A 182 -33.14 69.44 64.65
CA ALA A 182 -32.31 70.42 65.35
C ALA A 182 -32.86 71.84 65.14
#